data_AF-F2RKX4-F1
#
_entry.id   AF-F2RKX4-F1
#
_cell.length_a   1.000
_cell.length_b   1.000
_cell.length_c   1.000
_cell.angle_alpha   90.00
_cell.angle_beta   90.00
_cell.angle_gamma   90.00
#
_symmetry.space_group_name_H-M   'P 1'
#
loop_
_entity.id
_entity.type
_entity.pdbx_description
1 polymer ?
#
loop_
_entity_poly.entity_id
_entity_poly.type
_entity_poly.pdbx_seq_one_letter_code
_entity_poly.pdbx_strand_id
1 'polypeptide(L)'
;MSNKYAEAADYFKSATAGHQVTVLHEDGLYRHLRFRTPGNGSSYGYDLITWPYNLVIRGGWTFTFSIDATEDMFDLFRRTSFPGEINPSYWQEKVTAGRDQIEAFSEELLKKEIEDTVQQWEQGSPVAGLREAVQEHFFGEWPEYNLEYREEANRALHDFSFRPKDAKPGDYPYAFDDWSEWRLTEFSPAFLWSCYAIRYGIELYGAARKTGAVSA
;
A
#
# COMPACT_ATOMS: atom_id res chain seq x y z
N MET A 1 12.02 -3.25 -10.61
CA MET A 1 10.87 -3.20 -9.67
C MET A 1 11.35 -2.56 -8.39
N SER A 2 10.90 -1.35 -8.10
CA SER A 2 11.20 -0.72 -6.83
C SER A 2 10.57 -1.53 -5.70
N ASN A 3 11.30 -1.73 -4.61
CA ASN A 3 10.73 -2.32 -3.42
C ASN A 3 9.90 -1.23 -2.72
N LYS A 4 8.60 -1.11 -3.05
CA LYS A 4 7.69 -0.10 -2.49
C LYS A 4 7.69 -0.07 -0.96
N TYR A 5 7.99 -1.19 -0.31
CA TYR A 5 8.17 -1.24 1.14
C TYR A 5 9.39 -0.45 1.58
N ALA A 6 10.52 -0.57 0.88
CA ALA A 6 11.73 0.19 1.16
C ALA A 6 11.50 1.70 0.93
N GLU A 7 10.83 2.08 -0.16
CA GLU A 7 10.47 3.48 -0.42
C GLU A 7 9.54 4.04 0.67
N ALA A 8 8.50 3.29 1.05
CA ALA A 8 7.61 3.68 2.13
C ALA A 8 8.35 3.81 3.47
N ALA A 9 9.29 2.90 3.76
CA ALA A 9 10.13 2.95 4.96
C ALA A 9 11.03 4.20 4.97
N ASP A 10 11.72 4.47 3.86
CA ASP A 10 12.63 5.62 3.74
C ASP A 10 11.87 6.94 3.83
N TYR A 11 10.73 7.03 3.15
CA TYR A 11 9.84 8.18 3.22
C TYR A 11 9.32 8.40 4.66
N PHE A 12 8.82 7.35 5.30
CA PHE A 12 8.36 7.41 6.69
C PHE A 12 9.49 7.89 7.61
N LYS A 13 10.66 7.24 7.54
CA LYS A 13 11.82 7.59 8.36
C LYS A 13 12.26 9.03 8.19
N SER A 14 12.28 9.54 6.96
CA SER A 14 12.62 10.93 6.66
C SER A 14 11.61 11.90 7.30
N ALA A 15 10.33 11.65 7.08
CA ALA A 15 9.26 12.52 7.54
C ALA A 15 9.03 12.48 9.06
N THR A 16 9.43 11.40 9.74
CA THR A 16 9.29 11.25 11.20
C THR A 16 10.59 11.34 11.98
N ALA A 17 11.71 11.74 11.35
CA ALA A 17 13.04 11.75 11.99
C ALA A 17 13.10 12.56 13.30
N GLY A 18 12.29 13.62 13.41
CA GLY A 18 12.21 14.49 14.60
C GLY A 18 11.07 14.16 15.57
N HIS A 19 10.36 13.04 15.38
CA HIS A 19 9.20 12.73 16.21
C HIS A 19 9.58 12.50 17.67
N GLN A 20 8.75 13.07 18.54
CA GLN A 20 8.73 12.82 19.97
C GLN A 20 7.36 12.25 20.35
N VAL A 21 7.35 11.43 21.40
CA VAL A 21 6.12 10.88 21.98
C VAL A 21 5.67 11.75 23.16
N THR A 22 4.39 12.08 23.20
CA THR A 22 3.70 12.68 24.34
C THR A 22 2.61 11.73 24.79
N VAL A 23 2.56 11.43 26.09
CA VAL A 23 1.47 10.63 26.67
C VAL A 23 0.36 11.58 27.06
N LEU A 24 -0.77 11.51 26.34
CA LEU A 24 -1.95 12.33 26.65
C LEU A 24 -2.82 11.68 27.71
N HIS A 25 -2.82 10.34 27.75
CA HIS A 25 -3.47 9.54 28.78
C HIS A 25 -2.84 8.15 28.85
N GLU A 26 -2.66 7.62 30.05
CA GLU A 26 -2.21 6.26 30.28
C GLU A 26 -2.81 5.69 31.58
N ASP A 27 -3.61 4.65 31.43
CA ASP A 27 -4.09 3.79 32.51
C ASP A 27 -3.99 2.32 32.07
N GLY A 28 -2.83 1.70 32.32
CA GLY A 28 -2.53 0.34 31.92
C GLY A 28 -2.56 0.13 30.39
N LEU A 29 -3.60 -0.55 29.90
CA LEU A 29 -3.81 -0.81 28.47
C LEU A 29 -4.54 0.34 27.75
N TYR A 30 -5.16 1.25 28.50
CA TYR A 30 -5.81 2.43 27.99
C TYR A 30 -4.77 3.52 27.76
N ARG A 31 -4.34 3.71 26.51
CA ARG A 31 -3.24 4.64 26.18
C ARG A 31 -3.68 5.57 25.07
N HIS A 32 -3.37 6.86 25.20
CA HIS A 32 -3.42 7.83 24.11
C HIS A 32 -2.04 8.46 23.96
N LEU A 33 -1.31 7.99 22.96
CA LEU A 33 0.04 8.45 22.64
C LEU A 33 -0.02 9.33 21.42
N ARG A 34 0.67 10.47 21.46
CA ARG A 34 0.80 11.40 20.33
C ARG A 34 2.24 11.49 19.87
N PHE A 35 2.46 11.37 18.57
CA PHE A 35 3.76 11.40 17.92
C PHE A 35 3.85 12.59 16.98
N ARG A 36 4.74 13.55 17.29
CA ARG A 36 4.92 14.79 16.50
C ARG A 36 6.34 15.32 16.58
N THR A 37 6.77 16.05 15.55
CA THR A 37 8.01 16.83 15.57
C THR A 37 7.74 18.19 16.22
N PRO A 38 8.42 18.55 17.33
CA PRO A 38 8.25 19.86 17.94
C PRO A 38 8.56 21.00 16.96
N GLY A 39 7.74 22.05 16.97
CA GLY A 39 7.94 23.24 16.14
C GLY A 39 7.59 23.09 14.65
N ASN A 40 7.21 21.89 14.17
CA ASN A 40 6.93 21.64 12.74
C ASN A 40 5.43 21.44 12.40
N GLY A 41 4.54 22.11 13.13
CA GLY A 41 3.09 21.99 12.91
C GLY A 41 2.54 20.57 13.17
N SER A 42 1.44 20.21 12.49
CA SER A 42 0.81 18.88 12.59
C SER A 42 1.22 17.92 11.45
N SER A 43 2.14 18.31 10.58
CA SER A 43 2.55 17.52 9.42
C SER A 43 3.11 16.17 9.87
N TYR A 44 2.63 15.09 9.25
CA TYR A 44 3.02 13.70 9.51
C TYR A 44 2.78 13.19 10.95
N GLY A 45 2.19 14.00 11.82
CA GLY A 45 1.85 13.61 13.18
C GLY A 45 0.73 12.58 13.23
N TYR A 46 0.81 11.67 14.20
CA TYR A 46 -0.20 10.64 14.41
C TYR A 46 -0.37 10.31 15.89
N ASP A 47 -1.51 9.73 16.22
CA ASP A 47 -1.83 9.23 17.55
C ASP A 47 -1.96 7.70 17.50
N LEU A 48 -1.49 7.02 18.55
CA LEU A 48 -1.83 5.62 18.83
C LEU A 48 -2.72 5.59 20.06
N ILE A 49 -3.92 5.03 19.90
CA ILE A 49 -4.91 4.91 20.96
C ILE A 49 -5.17 3.43 21.18
N THR A 50 -4.99 2.94 22.40
CA THR A 50 -5.20 1.52 22.73
C THR A 50 -6.17 1.37 23.89
N TRP A 51 -6.87 0.24 23.88
CA TRP A 51 -7.61 -0.36 25.00
C TRP A 51 -7.59 -1.89 24.78
N PRO A 52 -8.05 -2.73 25.72
CA PRO A 52 -7.98 -4.18 25.54
C PRO A 52 -8.47 -4.63 24.15
N TYR A 53 -7.64 -5.43 23.46
CA TYR A 53 -7.89 -6.02 22.13
C TYR A 53 -7.92 -5.04 20.95
N ASN A 54 -7.69 -3.74 21.17
CA ASN A 54 -7.95 -2.71 20.18
C ASN A 54 -6.82 -1.69 20.07
N LEU A 55 -6.52 -1.29 18.84
CA LEU A 55 -5.63 -0.18 18.53
C LEU A 55 -6.24 0.67 17.42
N VAL A 56 -6.26 1.98 17.64
CA VAL A 56 -6.53 2.97 16.60
C VAL A 56 -5.25 3.74 16.33
N ILE A 57 -4.84 3.77 15.06
CA ILE A 57 -3.90 4.76 14.57
C ILE A 57 -4.67 5.87 13.89
N ARG A 58 -4.40 7.13 14.27
CA ARG A 58 -5.08 8.31 13.75
C ARG A 58 -4.08 9.39 13.35
N GLY A 59 -3.98 9.69 12.06
CA GLY A 59 -3.14 10.74 11.49
C GLY A 59 -3.78 11.30 10.23
N GLY A 60 -3.01 11.41 9.14
CA GLY A 60 -3.57 11.66 7.80
C GLY A 60 -4.55 10.59 7.33
N TRP A 61 -4.36 9.35 7.83
CA TRP A 61 -5.28 8.23 7.65
C TRP A 61 -5.63 7.62 9.00
N THR A 62 -6.75 6.90 9.06
CA THR A 62 -7.23 6.24 10.27
C THR A 62 -7.51 4.77 10.00
N PHE A 63 -6.90 3.91 10.80
CA PHE A 63 -7.17 2.47 10.79
C PHE A 63 -7.46 2.01 12.21
N THR A 64 -8.46 1.15 12.34
CA THR A 64 -8.79 0.47 13.60
C THR A 64 -8.43 -1.00 13.46
N PHE A 65 -7.69 -1.51 14.43
CA PHE A 65 -7.32 -2.91 14.55
C PHE A 65 -8.02 -3.50 15.77
N SER A 66 -8.65 -4.66 15.61
CA SER A 66 -9.32 -5.36 16.69
C SER A 66 -9.10 -6.87 16.56
N ILE A 67 -8.63 -7.51 17.62
CA ILE A 67 -8.47 -8.97 17.67
C ILE A 67 -8.65 -9.50 19.09
N ASP A 68 -9.57 -10.43 19.26
CA ASP A 68 -9.82 -11.15 20.51
C ASP A 68 -8.81 -12.30 20.69
N ALA A 69 -7.52 -11.95 20.80
CA ALA A 69 -6.43 -12.91 21.01
C ALA A 69 -5.30 -12.35 21.89
N THR A 70 -5.12 -11.02 21.93
CA THR A 70 -4.18 -10.39 22.84
C THR A 70 -4.75 -9.09 23.37
N GLU A 71 -4.72 -8.88 24.68
CA GLU A 71 -5.27 -7.67 25.29
C GLU A 71 -4.40 -6.45 24.96
N ASP A 72 -3.07 -6.59 24.95
CA ASP A 72 -2.15 -5.52 24.61
C ASP A 72 -1.76 -5.55 23.13
N MET A 73 -2.40 -4.70 22.33
CA MET A 73 -2.11 -4.63 20.90
C MET A 73 -0.65 -4.29 20.59
N PHE A 74 0.07 -3.57 21.47
CA PHE A 74 1.49 -3.33 21.23
C PHE A 74 2.30 -4.63 21.26
N ASP A 75 1.89 -5.60 22.06
CA ASP A 75 2.49 -6.92 22.11
C ASP A 75 2.24 -7.71 20.81
N LEU A 76 1.01 -7.65 20.26
CA LEU A 76 0.69 -8.23 18.95
C LEU A 76 1.66 -7.74 17.88
N PHE A 77 1.76 -6.42 17.70
CA PHE A 77 2.57 -5.81 16.65
C PHE A 77 4.06 -6.13 16.84
N ARG A 78 4.57 -6.17 18.08
CA ARG A 78 5.97 -6.54 18.34
C ARG A 78 6.27 -8.00 18.02
N ARG A 79 5.38 -8.93 18.38
CA ARG A 79 5.65 -10.38 18.25
C ARG A 79 5.41 -10.94 16.84
N THR A 80 4.69 -10.20 16.01
CA THR A 80 4.29 -10.65 14.66
C THR A 80 5.13 -10.01 13.55
N SER A 81 6.21 -9.29 13.89
CA SER A 81 7.20 -8.76 12.97
C SER A 81 8.60 -8.79 13.59
N PHE A 82 9.66 -8.86 12.77
CA PHE A 82 11.02 -8.71 13.27
C PHE A 82 11.30 -7.27 13.76
N PRO A 83 12.36 -7.06 14.59
CA PRO A 83 12.79 -5.72 14.95
C PRO A 83 13.06 -4.83 13.73
N GLY A 84 12.49 -3.62 13.70
CA GLY A 84 12.61 -2.69 12.56
C GLY A 84 11.76 -3.02 11.33
N GLU A 85 11.00 -4.12 11.34
CA GLU A 85 10.15 -4.54 10.23
C GLU A 85 8.65 -4.37 10.54
N ILE A 86 7.83 -4.51 9.50
CA ILE A 86 6.37 -4.53 9.57
C ILE A 86 5.82 -5.85 9.02
N ASN A 87 4.59 -6.20 9.35
CA ASN A 87 3.90 -7.36 8.76
C ASN A 87 2.52 -6.99 8.18
N PRO A 88 2.46 -6.25 7.05
CA PRO A 88 1.20 -5.77 6.49
C PRO A 88 0.24 -6.89 6.13
N SER A 89 0.75 -7.99 5.56
CA SER A 89 -0.06 -9.16 5.17
C SER A 89 -0.84 -9.78 6.33
N TYR A 90 -0.23 -9.85 7.51
CA TYR A 90 -0.92 -10.35 8.70
C TYR A 90 -1.76 -9.26 9.38
N TRP A 91 -1.25 -8.02 9.46
CA TRP A 91 -1.94 -6.92 10.16
C TRP A 91 -3.21 -6.45 9.44
N GLN A 92 -3.26 -6.52 8.10
CA GLN A 92 -4.46 -6.15 7.35
C GLN A 92 -5.68 -6.98 7.77
N GLU A 93 -5.48 -8.24 8.12
CA GLU A 93 -6.57 -9.15 8.52
C GLU A 93 -7.25 -8.67 9.81
N LYS A 94 -6.56 -7.84 10.60
CA LYS A 94 -7.02 -7.36 11.90
C LYS A 94 -7.69 -5.99 11.80
N VAL A 95 -7.66 -5.37 10.63
CA VAL A 95 -8.30 -4.08 10.39
C VAL A 95 -9.82 -4.27 10.42
N THR A 96 -10.53 -3.46 11.19
CA THR A 96 -12.00 -3.43 11.27
C THR A 96 -12.59 -2.13 10.74
N ALA A 97 -11.81 -1.05 10.67
CA ALA A 97 -12.19 0.20 10.01
C ALA A 97 -11.01 0.73 9.16
N GLY A 98 -11.33 1.24 7.96
CA GLY A 98 -10.35 1.65 6.94
C GLY A 98 -10.00 0.54 5.94
N ARG A 99 -10.81 -0.52 5.83
CA ARG A 99 -10.52 -1.69 4.96
C ARG A 99 -10.40 -1.34 3.48
N ASP A 100 -11.19 -0.39 3.03
CA ASP A 100 -11.20 0.19 1.67
C ASP A 100 -9.92 0.94 1.32
N GLN A 101 -9.09 1.28 2.31
CA GLN A 101 -7.83 2.00 2.14
C GLN A 101 -6.59 1.10 2.33
N ILE A 102 -6.76 -0.21 2.55
CA ILE A 102 -5.64 -1.15 2.75
C ILE A 102 -4.87 -1.34 1.45
N GLU A 103 -5.59 -1.57 0.36
CA GLU A 103 -5.01 -1.77 -0.96
C GLU A 103 -5.36 -0.59 -1.89
N ALA A 104 -4.45 -0.29 -2.82
CA ALA A 104 -4.65 0.69 -3.87
C ALA A 104 -4.37 0.06 -5.23
N PHE A 105 -4.96 0.65 -6.27
CA PHE A 105 -4.63 0.31 -7.65
C PHE A 105 -3.13 0.54 -7.92
N SER A 106 -2.53 -0.36 -8.70
CA SER A 106 -1.13 -0.28 -9.09
C SER A 106 -0.98 -0.28 -10.60
N GLU A 107 -0.63 0.88 -11.15
CA GLU A 107 -0.25 1.03 -12.56
C GLU A 107 0.94 0.13 -12.92
N GLU A 108 1.87 -0.08 -11.98
CA GLU A 108 3.03 -0.94 -12.20
C GLU A 108 2.66 -2.42 -12.32
N LEU A 109 1.70 -2.89 -11.52
CA LEU A 109 1.14 -4.24 -11.70
C LEU A 109 0.39 -4.35 -13.03
N LEU A 110 -0.35 -3.32 -13.43
CA LEU A 110 -1.03 -3.28 -14.72
C LEU A 110 -0.04 -3.40 -15.87
N LYS A 111 1.01 -2.56 -15.90
CA LYS A 111 2.06 -2.60 -16.92
C LYS A 111 2.69 -3.98 -17.03
N LYS A 112 2.91 -4.62 -15.88
CA LYS A 112 3.44 -5.98 -15.83
C LYS A 112 2.49 -7.00 -16.44
N GLU A 113 1.21 -7.00 -16.05
CA GLU A 113 0.23 -7.94 -16.60
C GLU A 113 0.01 -7.75 -18.11
N ILE A 114 0.04 -6.51 -18.59
CA ILE A 114 0.04 -6.20 -20.04
C ILE A 114 1.24 -6.88 -20.72
N GLU A 115 2.45 -6.66 -20.22
CA GLU A 115 3.66 -7.23 -20.80
C GLU A 115 3.67 -8.77 -20.71
N ASP A 116 3.31 -9.33 -19.56
CA ASP A 116 3.24 -10.79 -19.35
C ASP A 116 2.23 -11.44 -20.30
N THR A 117 1.09 -10.78 -20.55
CA THR A 117 0.07 -11.25 -21.51
C THR A 117 0.56 -11.16 -22.96
N VAL A 118 1.22 -10.07 -23.34
CA VAL A 118 1.82 -9.95 -24.69
C VAL A 118 2.90 -11.01 -24.91
N GLN A 119 3.72 -11.30 -23.89
CA GLN A 119 4.68 -12.39 -23.94
C GLN A 119 4.00 -13.76 -24.12
N GLN A 120 2.86 -13.99 -23.46
CA GLN A 120 2.08 -15.21 -23.62
C GLN A 120 1.49 -15.33 -25.04
N TRP A 121 0.97 -14.24 -25.61
CA TRP A 121 0.46 -14.22 -26.99
C TRP A 121 1.53 -14.54 -28.03
N GLU A 122 2.76 -14.12 -27.79
CA GLU A 122 3.91 -14.42 -28.66
C GLU A 122 4.62 -15.74 -28.30
N GLN A 123 4.08 -16.50 -27.34
CA GLN A 123 4.66 -17.77 -26.94
C GLN A 123 4.53 -18.78 -28.08
N GLY A 124 5.64 -19.04 -28.77
CA GLY A 124 5.75 -19.99 -29.88
C GLY A 124 6.11 -19.32 -31.21
N SER A 125 5.61 -18.12 -31.48
CA SER A 125 6.01 -17.31 -32.64
C SER A 125 5.74 -15.82 -32.42
N PRO A 126 6.68 -14.92 -32.76
CA PRO A 126 6.44 -13.48 -32.72
C PRO A 126 5.27 -13.07 -33.62
N VAL A 127 4.47 -12.11 -33.15
CA VAL A 127 3.32 -11.60 -33.91
C VAL A 127 3.68 -10.23 -34.46
N ALA A 128 3.92 -10.15 -35.77
CA ALA A 128 4.39 -8.91 -36.40
C ALA A 128 3.41 -7.74 -36.18
N GLY A 129 3.89 -6.65 -35.57
CA GLY A 129 3.12 -5.44 -35.31
C GLY A 129 2.37 -5.42 -33.97
N LEU A 130 2.31 -6.53 -33.22
CA LEU A 130 1.56 -6.62 -31.97
C LEU A 130 2.17 -5.72 -30.89
N ARG A 131 3.48 -5.82 -30.67
CA ARG A 131 4.16 -5.01 -29.65
C ARG A 131 4.11 -3.53 -29.98
N GLU A 132 4.24 -3.16 -31.25
CA GLU A 132 4.08 -1.78 -31.70
C GLU A 132 2.67 -1.26 -31.42
N ALA A 133 1.63 -2.05 -31.70
CA ALA A 133 0.24 -1.68 -31.44
C ALA A 133 -0.04 -1.53 -29.93
N VAL A 134 0.47 -2.44 -29.10
CA VAL A 134 0.37 -2.34 -27.63
C VAL A 134 1.10 -1.09 -27.14
N GLN A 135 2.31 -0.84 -27.62
CA GLN A 135 3.09 0.34 -27.23
C GLN A 135 2.37 1.63 -27.60
N GLU A 136 1.80 1.72 -28.81
CA GLU A 136 1.06 2.89 -29.26
C GLU A 136 -0.20 3.13 -28.43
N HIS A 137 -0.96 2.07 -28.12
CA HIS A 137 -2.22 2.15 -27.40
C HIS A 137 -2.06 2.50 -25.92
N PHE A 138 -1.13 1.85 -25.22
CA PHE A 138 -0.99 1.99 -23.76
C PHE A 138 0.08 3.00 -23.35
N PHE A 139 1.13 3.17 -24.16
CA PHE A 139 2.38 3.84 -23.76
C PHE A 139 2.90 4.84 -24.80
N GLY A 140 2.01 5.33 -25.67
CA GLY A 140 2.33 6.33 -26.68
C GLY A 140 2.76 7.67 -26.07
N GLU A 141 3.30 8.57 -26.90
CA GLU A 141 3.72 9.92 -26.47
C GLU A 141 2.54 10.77 -25.96
N TRP A 142 1.34 10.51 -26.49
CA TRP A 142 0.09 11.16 -26.12
C TRP A 142 -1.00 10.10 -25.96
N PRO A 143 -0.98 9.33 -24.85
CA PRO A 143 -1.89 8.21 -24.69
C PRO A 143 -3.33 8.72 -24.53
N GLU A 144 -4.28 8.02 -25.15
CA GLU A 144 -5.71 8.33 -25.05
C GLU A 144 -6.25 8.10 -23.62
N TYR A 145 -5.60 7.20 -22.87
CA TYR A 145 -5.97 6.80 -21.52
C TYR A 145 -4.86 7.11 -20.53
N ASN A 146 -5.22 7.66 -19.37
CA ASN A 146 -4.30 7.81 -18.25
C ASN A 146 -4.32 6.55 -17.36
N LEU A 147 -3.33 5.70 -17.54
CA LEU A 147 -3.23 4.41 -16.83
C LEU A 147 -3.01 4.53 -15.31
N GLU A 148 -2.77 5.74 -14.77
CA GLU A 148 -2.74 5.96 -13.32
C GLU A 148 -4.13 5.79 -12.67
N TYR A 149 -5.21 5.96 -13.44
CA TYR A 149 -6.58 5.84 -12.97
C TYR A 149 -7.20 4.51 -13.41
N ARG A 150 -7.71 3.74 -12.44
CA ARG A 150 -8.28 2.40 -12.66
C ARG A 150 -9.36 2.40 -13.74
N GLU A 151 -10.26 3.37 -13.73
CA GLU A 151 -11.37 3.44 -14.68
C GLU A 151 -10.88 3.68 -16.11
N GLU A 152 -9.80 4.44 -16.30
CA GLU A 152 -9.21 4.66 -17.61
C GLU A 152 -8.37 3.46 -18.06
N ALA A 153 -7.64 2.83 -17.14
CA ALA A 153 -6.94 1.57 -17.40
C ALA A 153 -7.89 0.46 -17.86
N ASN A 154 -9.03 0.29 -17.18
CA ASN A 154 -10.05 -0.69 -17.57
C ASN A 154 -10.61 -0.41 -18.97
N ARG A 155 -10.85 0.87 -19.31
CA ARG A 155 -11.26 1.26 -20.66
C ARG A 155 -10.17 0.96 -21.69
N ALA A 156 -8.92 1.29 -21.40
CA ALA A 156 -7.80 0.99 -22.28
C ALA A 156 -7.68 -0.52 -22.58
N LEU A 157 -7.84 -1.38 -21.56
CA LEU A 157 -7.81 -2.84 -21.72
C LEU A 157 -8.99 -3.33 -22.57
N HIS A 158 -10.20 -2.84 -22.28
CA HIS A 158 -11.41 -3.20 -23.01
C HIS A 158 -11.37 -2.79 -24.48
N ASP A 159 -10.83 -1.60 -24.78
CA ASP A 159 -10.84 -1.03 -26.12
C ASP A 159 -9.68 -1.54 -27.00
N PHE A 160 -8.67 -2.18 -26.40
CA PHE A 160 -7.57 -2.77 -27.16
C PHE A 160 -8.02 -4.04 -27.88
N SER A 161 -7.80 -4.07 -29.20
CA SER A 161 -7.87 -5.29 -30.00
C SER A 161 -6.86 -5.23 -31.14
N PHE A 162 -6.20 -6.35 -31.42
CA PHE A 162 -5.23 -6.44 -32.49
C PHE A 162 -5.51 -7.63 -33.41
N ARG A 163 -5.38 -7.39 -34.71
CA ARG A 163 -5.56 -8.38 -35.77
C ARG A 163 -4.33 -8.39 -36.70
N PRO A 164 -3.59 -9.50 -36.79
CA PRO A 164 -2.52 -9.67 -37.77
C PRO A 164 -3.03 -9.58 -39.22
N LYS A 165 -2.14 -9.23 -40.15
CA LYS A 165 -2.49 -9.08 -41.58
C LYS A 165 -2.96 -10.38 -42.23
N ASP A 166 -2.51 -11.51 -41.73
CA ASP A 166 -2.81 -12.86 -42.20
C ASP A 166 -4.02 -13.50 -41.50
N ALA A 167 -4.57 -12.86 -40.46
CA ALA A 167 -5.77 -13.31 -39.78
C ALA A 167 -7.05 -13.07 -40.63
N LYS A 168 -8.09 -13.87 -40.39
CA LYS A 168 -9.36 -13.75 -41.13
C LYS A 168 -10.03 -12.40 -40.85
N PRO A 169 -10.78 -11.83 -41.82
CA PRO A 169 -11.62 -10.66 -41.56
C PRO A 169 -12.57 -10.89 -40.38
N GLY A 170 -12.55 -9.96 -39.41
CA GLY A 170 -13.37 -10.02 -38.20
C GLY A 170 -12.79 -10.86 -37.05
N ASP A 171 -11.63 -11.48 -37.25
CA ASP A 171 -10.93 -12.25 -36.21
C ASP A 171 -9.93 -11.34 -35.48
N TYR A 172 -10.16 -11.08 -34.18
CA TYR A 172 -9.27 -10.27 -33.34
C TYR A 172 -8.72 -11.15 -32.21
N PRO A 173 -7.75 -12.02 -32.51
CA PRO A 173 -7.27 -13.03 -31.57
C PRO A 173 -6.47 -12.46 -30.38
N TYR A 174 -6.15 -11.16 -30.40
CA TYR A 174 -5.35 -10.49 -29.36
C TYR A 174 -6.17 -9.35 -28.77
N ALA A 175 -6.89 -9.66 -27.69
CA ALA A 175 -7.61 -8.72 -26.87
C ALA A 175 -7.43 -9.13 -25.41
N PHE A 176 -7.41 -8.15 -24.51
CA PHE A 176 -7.32 -8.43 -23.08
C PHE A 176 -8.71 -8.79 -22.57
N ASP A 177 -9.20 -10.01 -22.79
CA ASP A 177 -10.57 -10.39 -22.39
C ASP A 177 -10.68 -10.76 -20.91
N ASP A 178 -9.63 -11.36 -20.33
CA ASP A 178 -9.60 -11.84 -18.94
C ASP A 178 -8.97 -10.84 -17.95
N TRP A 179 -8.83 -9.57 -18.35
CA TRP A 179 -8.21 -8.52 -17.53
C TRP A 179 -8.86 -8.33 -16.16
N SER A 180 -10.16 -8.64 -16.05
CA SER A 180 -10.90 -8.51 -14.79
C SER A 180 -10.45 -9.51 -13.72
N GLU A 181 -9.72 -10.57 -14.11
CA GLU A 181 -9.14 -11.55 -13.19
C GLU A 181 -7.77 -11.11 -12.65
N TRP A 182 -7.17 -10.06 -13.21
CA TRP A 182 -5.85 -9.59 -12.82
C TRP A 182 -5.83 -8.97 -11.43
N ARG A 183 -4.84 -9.36 -10.62
CA ARG A 183 -4.62 -8.74 -9.31
C ARG A 183 -3.84 -7.44 -9.44
N LEU A 184 -4.56 -6.36 -9.73
CA LEU A 184 -4.02 -5.02 -9.95
C LEU A 184 -4.00 -4.14 -8.69
N THR A 185 -3.93 -4.78 -7.52
CA THR A 185 -3.89 -4.09 -6.23
C THR A 185 -2.71 -4.53 -5.40
N GLU A 186 -2.18 -3.59 -4.63
CA GLU A 186 -1.14 -3.81 -3.63
C GLU A 186 -1.40 -2.92 -2.41
N PHE A 187 -0.63 -3.09 -1.33
CA PHE A 187 -0.81 -2.25 -0.15
C PHE A 187 -0.64 -0.77 -0.47
N SER A 188 -1.59 0.03 -0.01
CA SER A 188 -1.59 1.46 -0.24
C SER A 188 -0.45 2.14 0.53
N PRO A 189 0.05 3.29 0.05
CA PRO A 189 1.00 4.11 0.80
C PRO A 189 0.47 4.49 2.19
N ALA A 190 -0.84 4.73 2.30
CA ALA A 190 -1.51 5.05 3.56
C ALA A 190 -1.41 3.90 4.57
N PHE A 191 -1.69 2.67 4.13
CA PHE A 191 -1.66 1.50 4.99
C PHE A 191 -0.23 1.14 5.40
N LEU A 192 0.72 1.18 4.45
CA LEU A 192 2.15 0.96 4.75
C LEU A 192 2.68 2.01 5.74
N TRP A 193 2.33 3.28 5.53
CA TRP A 193 2.66 4.37 6.46
C TRP A 193 2.12 4.08 7.86
N SER A 194 0.86 3.68 7.98
CA SER A 194 0.26 3.32 9.25
C SER A 194 0.93 2.12 9.93
N CYS A 195 1.33 1.10 9.16
CA CYS A 195 2.11 -0.04 9.68
C CYS A 195 3.44 0.42 10.28
N TYR A 196 4.19 1.26 9.55
CA TYR A 196 5.46 1.80 10.06
C TYR A 196 5.25 2.71 11.28
N ALA A 197 4.23 3.55 11.27
CA ALA A 197 3.87 4.43 12.37
C ALA A 197 3.54 3.66 13.67
N ILE A 198 2.82 2.55 13.56
CA ILE A 198 2.56 1.65 14.70
C ILE A 198 3.87 1.08 15.21
N ARG A 199 4.69 0.46 14.34
CA ARG A 199 5.94 -0.18 14.76
C ARG A 199 6.89 0.81 15.42
N TYR A 200 7.14 1.93 14.75
CA TYR A 200 8.04 2.98 15.22
C TYR A 200 7.51 3.66 16.49
N GLY A 201 6.21 3.94 16.56
CA GLY A 201 5.60 4.57 17.73
C GLY A 201 5.72 3.70 18.98
N ILE A 202 5.52 2.39 18.83
CA ILE A 202 5.70 1.40 19.89
C ILE A 202 7.15 1.36 20.40
N GLU A 203 8.13 1.49 19.51
CA GLU A 203 9.56 1.51 19.85
C GLU A 203 9.96 2.81 20.53
N LEU A 204 9.54 3.95 19.99
CA LEU A 204 9.82 5.28 20.55
C LEU A 204 9.22 5.44 21.95
N TYR A 205 7.97 5.00 22.13
CA TYR A 205 7.33 4.95 23.45
C TYR A 205 8.10 4.05 24.42
N GLY A 206 8.50 2.86 23.98
CA GLY A 206 9.32 1.94 24.78
C GLY A 206 10.67 2.54 25.20
N ALA A 207 11.33 3.29 24.32
CA ALA A 207 12.59 3.97 24.61
C ALA A 207 12.41 5.16 25.58
N ALA A 208 11.36 5.96 25.40
CA ALA A 208 11.02 7.07 26.29
C ALA A 208 10.70 6.58 27.72
N ARG A 209 9.96 5.46 27.83
CA ARG A 209 9.68 4.77 29.10
C ARG A 209 10.95 4.34 29.84
N LYS A 210 11.96 3.82 29.12
CA LYS A 210 13.22 3.36 29.72
C LYS A 210 14.12 4.52 30.19
N THR A 211 14.02 5.67 29.55
CA THR A 211 14.87 6.85 29.83
C THR A 211 14.21 7.84 30.80
N GLY A 212 12.96 7.62 31.19
CA GLY A 212 12.19 8.54 32.04
C GLY A 212 11.75 9.82 31.32
N ALA A 213 11.87 9.87 29.98
CA ALA A 213 11.56 11.03 29.16
C ALA A 213 10.06 11.22 28.86
N VAL A 214 9.19 10.40 29.45
CA VAL A 214 7.75 10.53 29.30
C VAL A 214 7.26 11.67 30.18
N SER A 215 6.97 12.82 29.58
CA SER A 215 6.20 13.87 30.25
C SER A 215 4.72 13.46 30.24
N ALA A 216 4.13 13.48 31.43
CA ALA A 216 2.68 13.42 31.61
C ALA A 216 2.04 14.77 31.23
#